data_AF-A0A9N9FDN2-F1
#
_entry.id   AF-A0A9N9FDN2-F1
#
_cell.length_a   1.000
_cell.length_b   1.000
_cell.length_c   1.000
_cell.angle_alpha   90.00
_cell.angle_beta   90.00
_cell.angle_gamma   90.00
#
_symmetry.space_group_name_H-M   'P 1'
#
loop_
_entity.id
_entity.type
_entity.pdbx_description
1 polymer ?
#
loop_
_entity_poly.entity_id
_entity_poly.type
_entity_poly.pdbx_seq_one_letter_code
_entity_poly.pdbx_strand_id
1 'polypeptide(L)'
;MFKTKESDELELFPTIKEVIKELFPDAPSADVKKYTKQVSNADEYDPLLVIKPNEAWIAAHGWAAYNAVMDRIATYNLTRGRRDENSRCIFHFRDVQELYLVRDTMFANGVIPNAFHVPSTLQPQHAGANNLIPIGRVYIVHKLGSKKSEYGEDTAFFFVQ
;
A
#
# COMPACT_ATOMS: atom_id res chain seq x y z
N MET A 1 29.35 26.04 9.29
CA MET A 1 28.58 24.80 9.04
C MET A 1 27.47 25.19 8.08
N PHE A 2 27.60 24.87 6.79
CA PHE A 2 26.60 25.26 5.79
C PHE A 2 25.49 24.21 5.80
N LYS A 3 24.29 24.59 6.29
CA LYS A 3 23.05 23.87 5.91
C LYS A 3 22.84 24.14 4.41
N THR A 4 22.87 23.11 3.59
CA THR A 4 22.51 23.19 2.17
C THR A 4 21.00 23.41 2.04
N LYS A 5 20.55 24.16 1.01
CA LYS A 5 19.13 24.44 0.72
C LYS A 5 18.23 23.20 0.76
N GLU A 6 18.78 22.06 0.33
CA GLU A 6 18.11 20.75 0.35
C GLU A 6 17.71 20.28 1.77
N SER A 7 18.48 20.67 2.79
CA SER A 7 18.13 20.38 4.19
C SER A 7 16.91 21.17 4.67
N ASP A 8 16.72 22.38 4.14
CA ASP A 8 15.62 23.27 4.56
C ASP A 8 14.31 22.91 3.85
N GLU A 9 14.36 22.41 2.60
CA GLU A 9 13.17 21.89 1.90
C GLU A 9 12.65 20.59 2.52
N LEU A 10 13.55 19.71 2.99
CA LEU A 10 13.17 18.48 3.70
C LEU A 10 12.52 18.73 5.06
N GLU A 11 12.72 19.89 5.68
CA GLU A 11 12.08 20.23 6.96
C GLU A 11 10.55 20.33 6.83
N LEU A 12 10.03 20.66 5.64
CA LEU A 12 8.59 20.78 5.34
C LEU A 12 7.85 19.44 5.31
N PHE A 13 8.57 18.34 5.05
CA PHE A 13 7.97 17.02 4.98
C PHE A 13 7.81 16.40 6.37
N PRO A 14 6.78 15.57 6.60
CA PRO A 14 6.65 14.84 7.85
C PRO A 14 7.79 13.82 8.00
N THR A 15 8.09 13.46 9.23
CA THR A 15 8.95 12.32 9.51
C THR A 15 8.24 11.02 9.13
N ILE A 16 9.02 9.98 8.81
CA ILE A 16 8.49 8.64 8.52
C ILE A 16 7.57 8.15 9.65
N LYS A 17 7.94 8.41 10.90
CA LYS A 17 7.15 8.01 12.07
C LYS A 17 5.82 8.75 12.17
N GLU A 18 5.77 10.03 11.79
CA GLU A 18 4.53 10.81 11.74
C GLU A 18 3.60 10.25 10.67
N VAL A 19 4.10 9.97 9.46
CA VAL A 19 3.32 9.34 8.39
C VAL A 19 2.74 8.00 8.84
N ILE A 20 3.55 7.12 9.42
CA ILE A 20 3.06 5.81 9.92
C ILE A 20 1.97 5.97 10.98
N LYS A 21 2.10 6.92 11.91
CA LYS A 21 1.08 7.18 12.92
C LYS A 21 -0.20 7.75 12.33
N GLU A 22 -0.11 8.54 11.27
CA GLU A 22 -1.28 9.07 10.59
C GLU A 22 -2.04 7.98 9.82
N LEU A 23 -1.30 7.13 9.10
CA LEU A 23 -1.89 6.03 8.34
C LEU A 23 -2.47 4.94 9.27
N PHE A 24 -1.80 4.69 10.40
CA PHE A 24 -2.19 3.67 11.39
C PHE A 24 -2.28 4.26 12.82
N PRO A 25 -3.30 5.09 13.12
CA PRO A 25 -3.40 5.79 14.41
C PRO A 25 -3.56 4.86 15.60
N ASP A 26 -4.21 3.71 15.40
CA ASP A 26 -4.51 2.72 16.44
C ASP A 26 -3.46 1.61 16.53
N ALA A 27 -2.37 1.68 15.73
CA ALA A 27 -1.35 0.65 15.75
C ALA A 27 -0.57 0.64 17.08
N PRO A 28 -0.31 -0.57 17.65
CA PRO A 28 0.58 -0.71 18.79
C PRO A 28 1.96 -0.09 18.53
N SER A 29 2.62 0.39 19.59
CA SER A 29 3.96 1.00 19.48
C SER A 29 5.00 0.08 18.82
N ALA A 30 4.87 -1.24 19.00
CA ALA A 30 5.72 -2.23 18.35
C ALA A 30 5.54 -2.25 16.82
N ASP A 31 4.30 -2.17 16.35
CA ASP A 31 3.97 -2.13 14.92
C ASP A 31 4.38 -0.81 14.30
N VAL A 32 4.14 0.32 14.98
CA VAL A 32 4.64 1.64 14.54
C VAL A 32 6.16 1.60 14.36
N LYS A 33 6.90 0.98 15.29
CA LYS A 33 8.36 0.83 15.18
C LYS A 33 8.75 -0.06 14.00
N LYS A 34 8.05 -1.18 13.80
CA LYS A 34 8.26 -2.11 12.67
C LYS A 34 8.04 -1.39 11.34
N TYR A 35 6.90 -0.73 11.17
CA TYR A 35 6.53 -0.02 9.95
C TYR A 35 7.45 1.17 9.66
N THR A 36 7.82 1.93 10.69
CA THR A 36 8.81 3.03 10.55
C THR A 36 10.13 2.49 10.03
N LYS A 37 10.60 1.34 10.55
CA LYS A 37 11.84 0.69 10.12
C LYS A 37 11.73 0.21 8.66
N GLN A 38 10.60 -0.39 8.29
CA GLN A 38 10.36 -0.86 6.93
C GLN A 38 10.45 0.29 5.91
N VAL A 39 9.79 1.42 6.19
CA VAL A 39 9.88 2.61 5.32
C VAL A 39 11.29 3.20 5.31
N SER A 40 11.97 3.21 6.46
CA SER A 40 13.34 3.75 6.55
C SER A 40 14.38 2.91 5.79
N ASN A 41 14.12 1.61 5.62
CA ASN A 41 14.96 0.67 4.88
C ASN A 41 14.76 0.74 3.36
N ALA A 42 13.67 1.36 2.88
CA ALA A 42 13.47 1.54 1.45
C ALA A 42 14.57 2.45 0.87
N ASP A 43 14.84 2.25 -0.42
CA ASP A 43 15.65 3.19 -1.17
C ASP A 43 14.89 4.51 -1.34
N GLU A 44 15.61 5.62 -1.50
CA GLU A 44 14.97 6.92 -1.70
C GLU A 44 14.22 6.92 -3.03
N TYR A 45 12.99 7.46 -3.02
CA TYR A 45 12.06 7.49 -4.16
C TYR A 45 11.49 6.15 -4.64
N ASP A 46 11.90 5.01 -4.07
CA ASP A 46 11.20 3.74 -4.31
C ASP A 46 9.79 3.80 -3.69
N PRO A 47 8.73 3.44 -4.44
CA PRO A 47 7.36 3.55 -3.94
C PRO A 47 7.04 2.41 -2.97
N LEU A 48 6.55 2.82 -1.80
CA LEU A 48 5.94 1.93 -0.83
C LEU A 48 4.42 2.05 -0.95
N LEU A 49 3.76 0.97 -1.37
CA LEU A 49 2.32 0.85 -1.33
C LEU A 49 1.91 0.56 0.12
N VAL A 50 1.15 1.46 0.73
CA VAL A 50 0.59 1.28 2.07
C VAL A 50 -0.91 1.08 1.96
N ILE A 51 -1.39 -0.07 2.44
CA ILE A 51 -2.81 -0.41 2.44
C ILE A 51 -3.35 -0.29 3.86
N LYS A 52 -4.27 0.66 4.05
CA LYS A 52 -5.08 0.78 5.25
C LYS A 52 -6.32 -0.12 5.11
N PRO A 53 -6.57 -1.04 6.05
CA PRO A 53 -7.72 -1.95 5.96
C PRO A 53 -9.06 -1.21 5.90
N ASN A 54 -10.02 -1.75 5.13
CA ASN A 54 -11.41 -1.32 5.18
C ASN A 54 -12.21 -2.27 6.10
N GLU A 55 -12.59 -1.77 7.28
CA GLU A 55 -13.33 -2.53 8.27
C GLU A 55 -14.68 -3.06 7.76
N ALA A 56 -15.37 -2.32 6.87
CA ALA A 56 -16.63 -2.80 6.29
C ALA A 56 -16.40 -4.00 5.35
N TRP A 57 -15.28 -4.00 4.60
CA TRP A 57 -14.91 -5.14 3.76
C TRP A 57 -14.51 -6.33 4.64
N ILE A 58 -13.73 -6.10 5.69
CA ILE A 58 -13.35 -7.15 6.65
C ILE A 58 -14.56 -7.72 7.36
N ALA A 59 -15.55 -6.91 7.73
CA ALA A 59 -16.79 -7.40 8.34
C ALA A 59 -17.58 -8.32 7.40
N ALA A 60 -17.53 -8.06 6.08
CA ALA A 60 -18.23 -8.86 5.08
C ALA A 60 -17.48 -10.16 4.69
N HIS A 61 -16.14 -10.13 4.66
CA HIS A 61 -15.32 -11.24 4.14
C HIS A 61 -14.44 -11.95 5.18
N GLY A 62 -14.20 -11.32 6.31
CA GLY A 62 -13.36 -11.79 7.41
C GLY A 62 -11.87 -11.50 7.25
N TRP A 63 -11.16 -11.46 8.39
CA TRP A 63 -9.71 -11.24 8.45
C TRP A 63 -8.89 -12.29 7.69
N ALA A 64 -9.36 -13.53 7.64
CA ALA A 64 -8.69 -14.60 6.88
C ALA A 64 -8.66 -14.29 5.38
N ALA A 65 -9.78 -13.81 4.82
CA ALA A 65 -9.84 -13.41 3.42
C ALA A 65 -8.99 -12.16 3.15
N TYR A 66 -9.01 -11.19 4.06
CA TYR A 66 -8.17 -9.99 3.97
C TYR A 66 -6.68 -10.35 3.91
N ASN A 67 -6.22 -11.17 4.88
CA ASN A 67 -4.83 -11.60 4.94
C ASN A 67 -4.43 -12.42 3.72
N ALA A 68 -5.32 -13.24 3.17
CA ALA A 68 -5.05 -13.98 1.93
C ALA A 68 -4.82 -13.03 0.75
N VAL A 69 -5.58 -11.94 0.62
CA VAL A 69 -5.35 -10.92 -0.41
C VAL A 69 -4.00 -10.22 -0.20
N MET A 70 -3.69 -9.78 1.03
CA MET A 70 -2.40 -9.15 1.33
C MET A 70 -1.21 -10.09 1.06
N ASP A 71 -1.36 -11.37 1.39
CA ASP A 71 -0.35 -12.39 1.10
C ASP A 71 -0.16 -12.60 -0.41
N ARG A 72 -1.24 -12.47 -1.21
CA ARG A 72 -1.13 -12.47 -2.68
C ARG A 72 -0.38 -11.23 -3.18
N ILE A 73 -0.71 -10.03 -2.74
CA ILE A 73 -0.01 -8.79 -3.14
C ILE A 73 1.49 -8.90 -2.81
N ALA A 74 1.81 -9.41 -1.61
CA ALA A 74 3.19 -9.55 -1.15
C ALA A 74 4.04 -10.53 -1.97
N THR A 75 3.42 -11.52 -2.64
CA THR A 75 4.13 -12.64 -3.29
C THR A 75 3.95 -12.67 -4.81
N TYR A 76 3.02 -11.90 -5.36
CA TYR A 76 2.64 -12.01 -6.76
C TYR A 76 3.79 -11.66 -7.72
N ASN A 77 4.02 -12.54 -8.70
CA ASN A 77 5.12 -12.49 -9.67
C ASN A 77 6.54 -12.47 -9.07
N LEU A 78 6.71 -12.92 -7.82
CA LEU A 78 8.02 -13.15 -7.22
C LEU A 78 8.41 -14.62 -7.31
N THR A 79 9.65 -14.90 -7.73
CA THR A 79 10.20 -16.27 -7.72
C THR A 79 10.58 -16.72 -6.30
N ARG A 80 11.04 -15.78 -5.46
CA ARG A 80 11.36 -15.98 -4.04
C ARG A 80 11.11 -14.69 -3.26
N GLY A 81 10.75 -14.83 -1.98
CA GLY A 81 10.60 -13.71 -1.07
C GLY A 81 9.23 -13.06 -1.07
N ARG A 82 9.14 -11.90 -0.42
CA ARG A 82 7.93 -11.08 -0.25
C ARG A 82 8.29 -9.60 -0.26
N ARG A 83 7.39 -8.76 -0.77
CA ARG A 83 7.54 -7.29 -0.79
C ARG A 83 7.26 -6.60 0.54
N ASP A 84 6.67 -7.30 1.51
CA ASP A 84 6.01 -6.66 2.64
C ASP A 84 6.68 -6.85 4.00
N GLU A 85 7.82 -7.54 4.07
CA GLU A 85 8.46 -7.96 5.33
C GLU A 85 7.47 -8.61 6.34
N ASN A 86 6.46 -9.33 5.83
CA ASN A 86 5.35 -9.89 6.61
C ASN A 86 4.56 -8.83 7.43
N SER A 87 4.48 -7.59 6.95
CA SER A 87 3.62 -6.55 7.54
C SER A 87 2.17 -6.70 7.12
N ARG A 88 1.90 -7.24 5.92
CA ARG A 88 0.58 -7.27 5.26
C ARG A 88 -0.09 -5.90 5.11
N CYS A 89 0.68 -4.82 5.16
CA CYS A 89 0.15 -3.46 5.01
C CYS A 89 1.09 -2.49 4.31
N ILE A 90 2.40 -2.77 4.24
CA ILE A 90 3.39 -1.94 3.54
C ILE A 90 4.12 -2.84 2.56
N PHE A 91 4.10 -2.52 1.27
CA PHE A 91 4.66 -3.33 0.19
C PHE A 91 5.65 -2.51 -0.63
N HIS A 92 6.86 -3.03 -0.78
CA HIS A 92 7.93 -2.40 -1.54
C HIS A 92 7.88 -2.76 -3.02
N PHE A 93 8.05 -1.77 -3.89
CA PHE A 93 8.21 -1.94 -5.33
C PHE A 93 9.47 -1.19 -5.78
N ARG A 94 10.13 -1.67 -6.84
CA ARG A 94 11.36 -1.02 -7.33
C ARG A 94 11.08 0.34 -7.97
N ASP A 95 9.88 0.48 -8.53
CA ASP A 95 9.43 1.71 -9.18
C ASP A 95 7.90 1.70 -9.31
N VAL A 96 7.35 2.83 -9.74
CA VAL A 96 5.91 3.04 -9.89
C VAL A 96 5.35 2.17 -11.04
N GLN A 97 6.17 1.89 -12.06
CA GLN A 97 5.76 1.03 -13.18
C GLN A 97 5.55 -0.41 -12.71
N GLU A 98 6.43 -0.96 -11.87
CA GLU A 98 6.28 -2.29 -11.28
C GLU A 98 5.01 -2.35 -10.41
N LEU A 99 4.77 -1.33 -9.59
CA LEU A 99 3.58 -1.26 -8.73
C LEU A 99 2.29 -1.39 -9.55
N TYR A 100 2.12 -0.56 -10.58
CA TYR A 100 0.91 -0.60 -11.40
C TYR A 100 0.84 -1.81 -12.31
N LEU A 101 1.96 -2.28 -12.85
CA LEU A 101 2.01 -3.54 -13.61
C LEU A 101 1.53 -4.72 -12.75
N VAL A 102 1.95 -4.79 -11.49
CA VAL A 102 1.49 -5.82 -10.54
C VAL A 102 0.00 -5.69 -10.28
N ARG A 103 -0.50 -4.48 -9.99
CA ARG A 103 -1.94 -4.22 -9.78
C ARG A 103 -2.77 -4.67 -10.99
N ASP A 104 -2.41 -4.22 -12.19
CA ASP A 104 -3.15 -4.48 -13.42
C ASP A 104 -3.15 -5.97 -13.78
N THR A 105 -2.01 -6.63 -13.65
CA THR A 105 -1.91 -8.06 -13.96
C THR A 105 -2.61 -8.93 -12.91
N MET A 106 -2.60 -8.54 -11.62
CA MET A 106 -3.40 -9.23 -10.59
C MET A 106 -4.90 -9.11 -10.87
N PHE A 107 -5.35 -7.93 -11.30
CA PHE A 107 -6.74 -7.71 -11.69
C PHE A 107 -7.12 -8.52 -12.93
N ALA A 108 -6.37 -8.38 -14.03
CA ALA A 108 -6.64 -9.03 -15.30
C ALA A 108 -6.65 -10.56 -15.20
N ASN A 109 -5.81 -11.13 -14.34
CA ASN A 109 -5.74 -12.58 -14.11
C ASN A 109 -6.70 -13.09 -13.02
N GLY A 110 -7.54 -12.23 -12.44
CA GLY A 110 -8.51 -12.61 -11.41
C GLY A 110 -7.86 -13.18 -10.14
N VAL A 111 -6.68 -12.68 -9.75
CA VAL A 111 -5.88 -13.22 -8.64
C VAL A 111 -6.47 -12.85 -7.28
N ILE A 112 -7.00 -11.63 -7.18
CA ILE A 112 -7.66 -11.08 -5.98
C ILE A 112 -9.01 -10.47 -6.37
N PRO A 113 -9.94 -11.25 -6.93
CA PRO A 113 -11.17 -10.72 -7.55
C PRO A 113 -12.04 -9.97 -6.55
N ASN A 114 -11.89 -10.28 -5.25
CA ASN A 114 -12.66 -9.62 -4.20
C ASN A 114 -12.03 -8.32 -3.67
N ALA A 115 -10.83 -7.97 -4.10
CA ALA A 115 -10.12 -6.80 -3.59
C ALA A 115 -10.57 -5.49 -4.23
N PHE A 116 -10.99 -5.56 -5.49
CA PHE A 116 -11.31 -4.40 -6.31
C PHE A 116 -12.78 -4.02 -6.22
N HIS A 117 -13.05 -2.72 -6.17
CA HIS A 117 -14.37 -2.16 -6.42
C HIS A 117 -14.63 -2.12 -7.92
N VAL A 118 -15.73 -2.74 -8.33
CA VAL A 118 -16.17 -2.76 -9.73
C VAL A 118 -17.51 -2.03 -9.84
N PRO A 119 -17.56 -0.88 -10.57
CA PRO A 119 -18.80 -0.15 -10.81
C PRO A 119 -19.86 -1.04 -11.48
N SER A 120 -21.14 -0.80 -11.15
CA SER A 120 -22.25 -1.61 -11.69
C SER A 120 -22.31 -1.65 -13.22
N THR A 121 -21.85 -0.59 -13.89
CA THR A 121 -21.74 -0.52 -15.36
C THR A 121 -20.72 -1.48 -15.95
N LEU A 122 -19.70 -1.87 -15.18
CA LEU A 122 -18.62 -2.78 -15.59
C LEU A 122 -18.82 -4.21 -15.08
N GLN A 123 -19.73 -4.44 -14.12
CA GLN A 123 -20.03 -5.77 -13.58
C GLN A 123 -20.34 -6.85 -14.63
N PRO A 124 -21.05 -6.59 -15.75
CA PRO A 124 -21.26 -7.61 -16.78
C PRO A 124 -19.96 -8.16 -17.40
N GLN A 125 -18.88 -7.37 -17.37
CA GLN A 125 -17.57 -7.71 -17.93
C GLN A 125 -16.67 -8.43 -16.91
N HIS A 126 -17.06 -8.41 -15.63
CA HIS A 126 -16.31 -8.95 -14.50
C HIS A 126 -17.18 -9.92 -13.70
N ALA A 127 -17.64 -10.99 -14.35
CA ALA A 127 -18.46 -12.02 -13.73
C ALA A 127 -17.79 -12.57 -12.44
N GLY A 128 -18.43 -12.37 -11.29
CA GLY A 128 -17.92 -12.75 -9.97
C GLY A 128 -17.36 -11.60 -9.12
N ALA A 129 -17.19 -10.40 -9.68
CA ALA A 129 -16.78 -9.21 -8.94
C ALA A 129 -18.00 -8.40 -8.49
N ASN A 130 -18.44 -8.62 -7.25
CA ASN A 130 -19.61 -7.95 -6.65
C ASN A 130 -19.26 -7.06 -5.44
N ASN A 131 -18.06 -6.48 -5.42
CA ASN A 131 -17.65 -5.65 -4.28
C ASN A 131 -18.06 -4.20 -4.45
N LEU A 132 -19.05 -3.82 -3.65
CA LEU A 132 -19.53 -2.45 -3.55
C LEU A 132 -18.53 -1.52 -2.85
N ILE A 133 -17.55 -2.08 -2.13
CA ILE A 133 -16.50 -1.34 -1.43
C ILE A 133 -15.12 -1.97 -1.71
N PRO A 134 -14.06 -1.17 -1.87
CA PRO A 134 -12.70 -1.69 -2.03
C PRO A 134 -12.18 -2.29 -0.71
N ILE A 135 -11.22 -3.22 -0.78
CA ILE A 135 -10.63 -3.89 0.38
C ILE A 135 -9.92 -2.96 1.37
N GLY A 136 -9.48 -1.79 0.92
CA GLY A 136 -8.72 -0.85 1.71
C GLY A 136 -8.54 0.48 1.01
N ARG A 137 -7.98 1.44 1.74
CA ARG A 137 -7.48 2.70 1.18
C ARG A 137 -5.98 2.55 0.92
N VAL A 138 -5.52 3.14 -0.17
CA VAL A 138 -4.15 2.99 -0.63
C VAL A 138 -3.43 4.32 -0.52
N TYR A 139 -2.22 4.28 -0.01
CA TYR A 139 -1.32 5.41 0.04
C TYR A 139 0.01 5.01 -0.61
N ILE A 140 0.58 5.90 -1.41
CA ILE A 140 1.94 5.75 -1.89
C ILE A 140 2.83 6.60 -0.99
N VAL A 141 3.84 5.98 -0.39
CA VAL A 141 4.81 6.64 0.47
C VAL A 141 6.18 6.57 -0.20
N HIS A 142 6.88 7.69 -0.27
CA HIS A 142 8.28 7.75 -0.69
C HIS A 142 9.15 8.23 0.47
N LYS A 143 10.26 7.55 0.68
CA LYS A 143 11.29 8.01 1.61
C LYS A 143 12.03 9.19 0.99
N LEU A 144 12.22 10.25 1.80
CA LEU A 144 12.98 11.44 1.46
C LEU A 144 14.13 11.58 2.45
N GLY A 145 15.36 11.37 2.00
CA GLY A 145 16.52 11.38 2.89
C GLY A 145 16.43 10.32 4.01
N SER A 146 17.12 10.57 5.12
CA SER A 146 17.25 9.58 6.21
C SER A 146 16.04 9.44 7.14
N LYS A 147 15.16 10.44 7.22
CA LYS A 147 14.11 10.51 8.26
C LYS A 147 12.76 11.04 7.78
N LYS A 148 12.70 11.59 6.57
CA LYS A 148 11.51 12.26 6.04
C LYS A 148 10.84 11.37 5.03
N SER A 149 9.58 11.68 4.75
CA SER A 149 8.81 11.00 3.73
C SER A 149 7.73 11.92 3.20
N GLU A 150 7.38 11.74 1.94
CA GLU A 150 6.14 12.23 1.39
C GLU A 150 5.16 11.07 1.18
N TYR A 151 3.87 11.40 1.15
CA TYR A 151 2.84 10.41 0.89
C TYR A 151 1.60 11.06 0.28
N GLY A 152 0.85 10.27 -0.48
CA GLY A 152 -0.43 10.66 -1.06
C GLY A 152 -1.36 9.47 -1.19
N GLU A 153 -2.67 9.70 -1.11
CA GLU A 153 -3.67 8.66 -1.34
C GLU A 153 -3.76 8.33 -2.84
N ASP A 154 -3.75 7.05 -3.18
CA ASP A 154 -4.09 6.54 -4.50
C ASP A 154 -5.54 6.07 -4.50
N THR A 155 -6.42 6.90 -5.06
CA THR A 155 -7.86 6.64 -5.13
C THR A 155 -8.25 5.72 -6.28
N ALA A 156 -7.31 5.27 -7.11
CA ALA A 156 -7.56 4.45 -8.29
C ALA A 156 -7.08 2.99 -8.11
N PHE A 157 -6.14 2.72 -7.20
CA PHE A 157 -5.50 1.42 -7.07
C PHE A 157 -6.49 0.24 -7.00
N PHE A 158 -7.49 0.32 -6.10
CA PHE A 158 -8.54 -0.71 -5.97
C PHE A 158 -9.83 -0.41 -6.74
N PHE A 159 -9.84 0.60 -7.61
CA PHE A 159 -11.02 0.96 -8.40
C PHE A 159 -10.82 0.54 -9.85
N VAL A 160 -11.76 -0.23 -10.37
CA VAL A 160 -11.81 -0.55 -11.81
C VAL A 160 -12.44 0.63 -12.53
N GLN A 161 -11.75 1.09 -13.57
CA GLN A 161 -12.17 2.20 -14.44
C GLN A 161 -12.47 1.69 -15.85
#